data_AF-A0A9P7ACK7-F1
#
_entry.id   AF-A0A9P7ACK7-F1
#
_cell.length_a   1.000
_cell.length_b   1.000
_cell.length_c   1.000
_cell.angle_alpha   90.00
_cell.angle_beta   90.00
_cell.angle_gamma   90.00
#
_symmetry.space_group_name_H-M   'P 1'
#
loop_
_entity.id
_entity.type
_entity.pdbx_description
1 polymer ?
#
loop_
_entity_poly.entity_id
_entity_poly.type
_entity_poly.pdbx_seq_one_letter_code
_entity_poly.pdbx_strand_id
1 'polypeptide(L)'
;MCSDTCFLKPDIVCPGIPINWPDDLHTFFMSFPWARYHDGPDRLPFTVDITVPRLPRARSKLCSHLTIREDYPCEECGEVYAHVYHLIDIARNPKAHTNYHYLGLAHMRDILVKKHADQVNQLKLQACNDSCKYMYTLTQLDDYNRLVMAISENDIPRIHQVINIALRNGASIREIVNKLEDALEGVYQPRGYGASDLDIATLVFRL
;
A
#
# COMPACT_ATOMS: atom_id res chain seq x y z
N MET A 1 0.71 -47.86 69.46
CA MET A 1 -0.42 -47.03 69.00
C MET A 1 0.13 -45.65 68.71
N CYS A 2 0.58 -45.43 67.47
CA CYS A 2 0.98 -44.10 67.01
C CYS A 2 -0.27 -43.42 66.47
N SER A 3 -0.65 -42.31 67.09
CA SER A 3 -1.82 -41.53 66.68
C SER A 3 -1.45 -40.67 65.48
N ASP A 4 -2.01 -41.02 64.33
CA ASP A 4 -2.01 -40.23 63.12
C ASP A 4 -2.84 -38.95 63.32
N THR A 5 -2.18 -37.83 63.54
CA THR A 5 -2.75 -36.49 63.29
C THR A 5 -2.33 -36.05 61.89
N CYS A 6 -3.09 -36.49 60.89
CA CYS A 6 -3.10 -35.87 59.57
C CYS A 6 -3.64 -34.44 59.72
N PHE A 7 -2.72 -33.48 59.84
CA PHE A 7 -3.04 -32.07 59.65
C PHE A 7 -3.53 -31.89 58.22
N LEU A 8 -4.83 -31.59 58.05
CA LEU A 8 -5.37 -31.05 56.82
C LEU A 8 -4.60 -29.75 56.52
N LYS A 9 -3.66 -29.80 55.57
CA LYS A 9 -3.04 -28.61 55.01
C LYS A 9 -4.15 -27.73 54.41
N PRO A 10 -4.12 -26.41 54.61
CA PRO A 10 -5.04 -25.52 53.91
C PRO A 10 -4.88 -25.73 52.39
N ASP A 11 -5.99 -25.75 51.67
CA ASP A 11 -6.00 -25.81 50.21
C ASP A 11 -5.27 -24.58 49.65
N ILE A 12 -4.02 -24.75 49.24
CA ILE A 12 -3.22 -23.67 48.65
C ILE A 12 -3.69 -23.49 47.21
N VAL A 13 -4.21 -22.31 46.89
CA VAL A 13 -4.70 -21.97 45.55
C VAL A 13 -3.53 -21.81 44.59
N CYS A 14 -3.58 -22.49 43.45
CA CYS A 14 -2.56 -22.38 42.41
C CYS A 14 -2.46 -20.93 41.90
N PRO A 15 -1.28 -20.29 41.99
CA PRO A 15 -1.08 -18.90 41.56
C PRO A 15 -0.94 -18.74 40.03
N GLY A 16 -0.69 -19.83 39.30
CA GLY A 16 -0.33 -19.81 37.87
C GLY A 16 1.14 -19.44 37.62
N ILE A 17 1.49 -19.22 36.35
CA ILE A 17 2.85 -18.90 35.91
C ILE A 17 2.97 -17.41 35.55
N PRO A 18 4.02 -16.70 36.00
CA PRO A 18 4.29 -15.33 35.53
C PRO A 18 4.64 -15.33 34.03
N ILE A 19 3.99 -14.45 33.27
CA ILE A 19 4.30 -14.21 31.86
C ILE A 19 5.43 -13.19 31.79
N ASN A 20 6.65 -13.67 31.57
CA ASN A 20 7.80 -12.82 31.31
C ASN A 20 7.80 -12.40 29.85
N TRP A 21 7.09 -11.31 29.55
CA TRP A 21 7.06 -10.76 28.20
C TRP A 21 8.28 -9.87 27.96
N PRO A 22 8.97 -10.00 26.81
CA PRO A 22 10.16 -9.20 26.52
C PRO A 22 9.88 -7.69 26.44
N ASP A 23 10.72 -6.89 27.11
CA ASP A 23 10.69 -5.43 27.05
C ASP A 23 11.22 -4.85 25.73
N ASP A 24 11.94 -5.65 24.94
CA ASP A 24 12.37 -5.27 23.58
C ASP A 24 11.20 -5.19 22.57
N LEU A 25 10.06 -5.80 22.92
CA LEU A 25 8.83 -5.69 22.15
C LEU A 25 7.95 -4.53 22.66
N HIS A 26 6.88 -4.25 21.92
CA HIS A 26 5.80 -3.45 22.45
C HIS A 26 5.24 -4.05 23.75
N THR A 27 4.63 -3.21 24.57
CA THR A 27 3.98 -3.62 25.83
C THR A 27 3.16 -4.89 25.65
N PHE A 28 3.13 -5.74 26.67
CA PHE A 28 2.39 -7.02 26.65
C PHE A 28 1.00 -6.87 26.04
N PHE A 29 0.23 -5.85 26.46
CA PHE A 29 -1.10 -5.57 25.94
C PHE A 29 -1.16 -5.28 24.43
N MET A 30 -0.11 -4.73 23.86
CA MET A 30 -0.06 -4.35 22.45
C MET A 30 0.46 -5.48 21.56
N SER A 31 1.34 -6.33 22.07
CA SER A 31 1.97 -7.41 21.31
C SER A 31 1.35 -8.79 21.54
N PHE A 32 0.58 -8.97 22.62
CA PHE A 32 -0.13 -10.22 22.90
C PHE A 32 -1.30 -10.44 21.93
N PRO A 33 -1.50 -11.67 21.41
CA PRO A 33 -2.54 -11.97 20.43
C PRO A 33 -3.91 -12.17 21.11
N TRP A 34 -4.54 -11.06 21.53
CA TRP A 34 -5.85 -11.06 22.20
C TRP A 34 -6.95 -11.73 21.38
N ALA A 35 -6.84 -11.76 20.05
CA ALA A 35 -7.78 -12.45 19.18
C ALA A 35 -7.91 -13.95 19.50
N ARG A 36 -6.89 -14.58 20.12
CA ARG A 36 -6.90 -15.99 20.52
C ARG A 36 -7.44 -16.25 21.93
N TYR A 37 -7.81 -15.18 22.64
CA TYR A 37 -8.31 -15.30 24.01
C TYR A 37 -9.74 -15.87 24.06
N HIS A 38 -10.55 -15.59 23.03
CA HIS A 38 -11.93 -16.06 22.93
C HIS A 38 -12.03 -17.54 22.52
N ASP A 39 -13.20 -18.14 22.72
CA ASP A 39 -13.47 -19.51 22.30
C ASP A 39 -13.48 -19.65 20.77
N GLY A 40 -12.71 -20.62 20.28
CA GLY A 40 -12.52 -20.88 18.86
C GLY A 40 -11.53 -22.03 18.63
N PRO A 41 -11.34 -22.45 17.37
CA PRO A 41 -10.42 -23.55 17.03
C PRO A 41 -8.97 -23.24 17.41
N ASP A 42 -8.56 -21.97 17.36
CA ASP A 42 -7.20 -21.50 17.66
C ASP A 42 -7.06 -20.92 19.09
N ARG A 43 -8.02 -21.17 19.98
CA ARG A 43 -8.04 -20.60 21.33
C ARG A 43 -6.80 -20.99 22.13
N LEU A 44 -6.34 -20.10 22.99
CA LEU A 44 -5.23 -20.40 23.88
C LEU A 44 -5.62 -21.52 24.88
N PRO A 45 -4.69 -22.43 25.21
CA PRO A 45 -4.93 -23.51 26.19
C PRO A 45 -4.95 -23.00 27.64
N PHE A 46 -4.65 -21.71 27.84
CA PHE A 46 -4.58 -21.04 29.14
C PHE A 46 -5.42 -19.77 29.17
N THR A 47 -5.77 -19.33 30.37
CA THR A 47 -6.32 -18.00 30.67
C THR A 47 -5.20 -17.10 31.16
N VAL A 48 -5.39 -15.79 30.98
CA VAL A 48 -4.44 -14.76 31.42
C VAL A 48 -5.12 -13.95 32.50
N ASP A 49 -4.52 -13.95 33.68
CA ASP A 49 -4.86 -13.09 34.78
C ASP A 49 -4.02 -11.80 34.69
N ILE A 50 -4.74 -10.67 34.63
CA ILE A 50 -4.18 -9.32 34.47
C ILE A 50 -4.54 -8.46 35.69
N THR A 51 -4.91 -9.08 36.82
CA THR A 51 -5.16 -8.36 38.09
C THR A 51 -4.00 -7.44 38.47
N VAL A 52 -2.76 -7.87 38.19
CA VAL A 52 -1.56 -7.02 38.27
C VAL A 52 -1.01 -6.77 36.86
N PRO A 53 -1.27 -5.60 36.24
CA PRO A 53 -0.91 -5.33 34.84
C PRO A 53 0.57 -5.44 34.51
N ARG A 54 1.46 -5.23 35.50
CA ARG A 54 2.91 -5.32 35.34
C ARG A 54 3.45 -6.76 35.45
N LEU A 55 2.65 -7.67 36.00
CA LEU A 55 3.02 -9.06 36.23
C LEU A 55 1.85 -9.96 35.81
N PRO A 56 1.49 -9.97 34.51
CA PRO A 56 0.44 -10.83 34.02
C PRO A 56 0.80 -12.29 34.30
N ARG A 57 -0.20 -13.08 34.71
CA ARG A 57 -0.04 -14.50 35.03
C ARG A 57 -0.87 -15.36 34.08
N ALA A 58 -0.35 -16.49 33.67
CA ALA A 58 -1.06 -17.48 32.87
C ALA A 58 -1.49 -18.66 33.74
N ARG A 59 -2.71 -19.16 33.53
CA ARG A 59 -3.24 -20.35 34.20
C ARG A 59 -3.81 -21.30 33.17
N SER A 60 -3.44 -22.58 33.22
CA SER A 60 -4.03 -23.59 32.33
C SER A 60 -5.55 -23.65 32.52
N LYS A 61 -6.29 -23.87 31.43
CA LYS A 61 -7.75 -24.11 31.51
C LYS A 61 -8.08 -25.43 32.23
N LEU A 62 -7.10 -26.33 32.35
CA LEU A 62 -7.19 -27.60 33.06
C LEU A 62 -6.54 -27.55 34.45
N CYS A 63 -6.27 -26.35 34.97
CA CYS A 63 -5.65 -26.16 36.28
C CYS A 63 -6.49 -26.84 37.38
N SER A 64 -5.86 -27.69 38.19
CA SER A 64 -6.51 -28.35 39.34
C SER A 64 -6.84 -27.38 40.49
N HIS A 65 -6.51 -26.09 40.35
CA HIS A 65 -6.63 -25.02 41.35
C HIS A 65 -5.90 -25.24 42.68
N LEU A 66 -5.36 -26.43 42.92
CA LEU A 66 -4.63 -26.82 44.12
C LEU A 66 -3.14 -26.99 43.79
N THR A 67 -2.26 -26.62 44.73
CA THR A 67 -0.82 -26.87 44.62
C THR A 67 -0.26 -27.47 45.91
N ILE A 68 0.78 -28.28 45.76
CA ILE A 68 1.44 -29.00 46.88
C ILE A 68 2.36 -28.04 47.67
N ARG A 69 2.79 -26.93 47.03
CA ARG A 69 3.71 -25.94 47.59
C ARG A 69 3.23 -24.52 47.31
N GLU A 70 3.33 -23.65 48.30
CA GLU A 70 3.14 -22.21 48.12
C GLU A 70 4.07 -21.71 47.00
N ASP A 71 3.53 -20.87 46.11
CA ASP A 71 4.19 -20.28 44.95
C ASP A 71 4.60 -21.18 43.78
N TYR A 72 4.35 -22.50 43.83
CA TYR A 72 4.61 -23.38 42.68
C TYR A 72 3.35 -23.57 41.82
N PRO A 73 3.46 -23.48 40.48
CA PRO A 73 2.37 -23.83 39.58
C PRO A 73 2.09 -25.34 39.64
N CYS A 74 0.84 -25.74 39.34
CA CYS A 74 0.51 -27.14 39.09
C CYS A 74 1.17 -27.63 37.77
N GLU A 75 1.23 -28.93 37.55
CA GLU A 75 1.92 -29.56 36.40
C GLU A 75 1.42 -29.02 35.04
N GLU A 76 0.10 -28.91 34.91
CA GLU A 76 -0.65 -28.40 33.77
C GLU A 76 -0.41 -26.91 33.55
N CYS A 77 -0.22 -26.14 34.63
CA CYS A 77 0.22 -24.76 34.50
C CYS A 77 1.68 -24.70 34.06
N GLY A 78 2.52 -25.64 34.48
CA GLY A 78 3.90 -25.86 34.01
C GLY A 78 4.02 -25.85 32.49
N GLU A 79 3.17 -26.61 31.81
CA GLU A 79 3.16 -26.74 30.35
C GLU A 79 2.82 -25.44 29.61
N VAL A 80 2.08 -24.54 30.26
CA VAL A 80 1.71 -23.23 29.69
C VAL A 80 2.95 -22.39 29.36
N TYR A 81 4.05 -22.58 30.08
CA TYR A 81 5.30 -21.88 29.82
C TYR A 81 5.79 -22.07 28.37
N ALA A 82 5.71 -23.30 27.84
CA ALA A 82 6.11 -23.60 26.47
C ALA A 82 5.24 -22.87 25.44
N HIS A 83 3.93 -22.78 25.69
CA HIS A 83 3.00 -22.04 24.84
C HIS A 83 3.28 -20.54 24.86
N VAL A 84 3.54 -19.96 26.03
CA VAL A 84 3.89 -18.53 26.17
C VAL A 84 5.18 -18.23 25.41
N TYR A 85 6.20 -19.08 25.53
CA TYR A 85 7.46 -18.90 24.81
C TYR A 85 7.26 -18.94 23.29
N HIS A 86 6.43 -19.84 22.79
CA HIS A 86 6.09 -19.90 21.36
C HIS A 86 5.38 -18.63 20.87
N LEU A 87 4.48 -18.05 21.67
CA LEU A 87 3.85 -16.77 21.33
C LEU A 87 4.85 -15.61 21.27
N ILE A 88 5.84 -15.61 22.17
CA ILE A 88 6.92 -14.62 22.17
C ILE A 88 7.75 -14.73 20.87
N ASP A 89 8.07 -15.95 20.42
CA ASP A 89 8.80 -16.17 19.18
C ASP A 89 8.03 -15.62 17.96
N ILE A 90 6.73 -15.90 17.88
CA ILE A 90 5.86 -15.36 16.82
C ILE A 90 5.80 -13.83 16.89
N ALA A 91 5.69 -13.26 18.09
CA ALA A 91 5.63 -11.81 18.27
C ALA A 91 6.96 -11.12 17.91
N ARG A 92 8.11 -11.79 18.08
CA ARG A 92 9.41 -11.26 17.67
C ARG A 92 9.61 -11.30 16.16
N ASN A 93 9.32 -12.44 15.55
CA ASN A 93 9.60 -12.67 14.12
C ASN A 93 8.34 -13.14 13.39
N PRO A 94 7.34 -12.25 13.19
CA PRO A 94 6.16 -12.61 12.43
C PRO A 94 6.53 -12.87 10.98
N LYS A 95 6.31 -14.11 10.51
CA LYS A 95 6.48 -14.46 9.10
C LYS A 95 5.50 -13.64 8.24
N ALA A 96 5.89 -13.34 7.00
CA ALA A 96 5.14 -12.45 6.08
C ALA A 96 3.67 -12.86 5.83
N HIS A 97 3.34 -14.14 5.99
CA HIS A 97 1.99 -14.69 5.81
C HIS A 97 1.42 -15.29 7.10
N THR A 98 1.92 -14.85 8.25
CA THR A 98 1.32 -15.23 9.54
C THR A 98 -0.12 -14.73 9.58
N ASN A 99 -1.04 -15.61 9.96
CA ASN A 99 -2.44 -15.24 10.12
C ASN A 99 -2.57 -14.14 11.20
N TYR A 100 -3.34 -13.08 10.90
CA TYR A 100 -3.56 -11.93 11.79
C TYR A 100 -4.04 -12.31 13.19
N HIS A 101 -4.71 -13.47 13.35
CA HIS A 101 -5.10 -13.98 14.67
C HIS A 101 -3.92 -14.19 15.63
N TYR A 102 -2.71 -14.41 15.12
CA TYR A 102 -1.50 -14.61 15.92
C TYR A 102 -0.73 -13.31 16.19
N LEU A 103 -1.20 -12.19 15.64
CA LEU A 103 -0.51 -10.91 15.72
C LEU A 103 -1.16 -10.02 16.78
N GLY A 104 -0.33 -9.27 17.50
CA GLY A 104 -0.79 -8.25 18.43
C GLY A 104 -1.30 -7.00 17.70
N LEU A 105 -1.93 -6.10 18.45
CA LEU A 105 -2.38 -4.81 17.93
C LEU A 105 -1.23 -3.97 17.34
N ALA A 106 -0.04 -4.05 17.93
CA ALA A 106 1.14 -3.34 17.42
C ALA A 106 1.53 -3.81 16.01
N HIS A 107 1.64 -5.12 15.80
CA HIS A 107 1.94 -5.68 14.48
C HIS A 107 0.87 -5.31 13.44
N MET A 108 -0.41 -5.35 13.83
CA MET A 108 -1.50 -4.92 12.93
C MET A 108 -1.38 -3.44 12.56
N ARG A 109 -1.03 -2.58 13.52
CA ARG A 109 -0.80 -1.16 13.27
C ARG A 109 0.34 -0.95 12.28
N ASP A 110 1.46 -1.66 12.43
CA ASP A 110 2.60 -1.53 11.53
C ASP A 110 2.26 -1.97 10.10
N ILE A 111 1.53 -3.09 9.96
CA ILE A 111 1.04 -3.57 8.67
C ILE A 111 0.12 -2.54 8.02
N LEU A 112 -0.80 -1.94 8.79
CA LEU A 112 -1.69 -0.91 8.30
C LEU A 112 -0.92 0.33 7.84
N VAL A 113 0.03 0.82 8.64
CA VAL A 113 0.86 1.98 8.31
C VAL A 113 1.63 1.74 7.03
N LYS A 114 2.26 0.57 6.88
CA LYS A 114 2.99 0.20 5.67
C LYS A 114 2.07 0.17 4.45
N LYS A 115 0.92 -0.52 4.54
CA LYS A 115 -0.05 -0.61 3.45
C LYS A 115 -0.58 0.77 3.05
N HIS A 116 -0.85 1.63 4.03
CA HIS A 116 -1.30 2.99 3.77
C HIS A 116 -0.22 3.82 3.07
N ALA A 117 1.05 3.71 3.50
CA ALA A 117 2.16 4.38 2.82
C ALA A 117 2.30 3.93 1.36
N ASP A 118 2.15 2.63 1.09
CA ASP A 118 2.19 2.08 -0.27
C ASP A 118 1.04 2.63 -1.13
N GLN A 119 -0.19 2.69 -0.59
CA GLN A 119 -1.34 3.28 -1.28
C GLN A 119 -1.13 4.76 -1.60
N VAL A 120 -0.61 5.53 -0.65
CA VAL A 120 -0.28 6.95 -0.86
C VAL A 120 0.74 7.11 -1.99
N ASN A 121 1.77 6.25 -2.03
CA ASN A 121 2.77 6.30 -3.10
C ASN A 121 2.18 5.92 -4.47
N GLN A 122 1.32 4.91 -4.53
CA GLN A 122 0.61 4.56 -5.77
C GLN A 122 -0.26 5.71 -6.29
N LEU A 123 -1.03 6.36 -5.42
CA LEU A 123 -1.87 7.49 -5.80
C LEU A 123 -1.04 8.69 -6.26
N LYS A 124 0.11 8.97 -5.62
CA LYS A 124 1.04 10.02 -6.07
C LYS A 124 1.58 9.74 -7.47
N LEU A 125 1.98 8.51 -7.75
CA LEU A 125 2.47 8.11 -9.07
C LEU A 125 1.36 8.22 -10.12
N GLN A 126 0.13 7.81 -9.79
CA GLN A 126 -1.02 7.95 -10.68
C GLN A 126 -1.31 9.42 -10.99
N ALA A 127 -1.37 10.28 -9.97
CA ALA A 127 -1.60 11.71 -10.16
C ALA A 127 -0.52 12.38 -11.03
N CYS A 128 0.74 11.98 -10.86
CA CYS A 128 1.84 12.46 -11.70
C CYS A 128 1.66 12.01 -13.16
N ASN A 129 1.40 10.73 -13.39
CA ASN A 129 1.18 10.19 -14.73
C ASN A 129 -0.03 10.83 -15.43
N ASP A 130 -1.12 11.04 -14.70
CA ASP A 130 -2.32 11.67 -15.25
C ASP A 130 -2.07 13.15 -15.55
N SER A 131 -1.34 13.87 -14.70
CA SER A 131 -0.89 15.24 -14.99
C SER A 131 -0.06 15.32 -16.28
N CYS A 132 0.87 14.39 -16.51
CA CYS A 132 1.64 14.33 -17.76
C CYS A 132 0.74 14.09 -18.98
N LYS A 133 -0.25 13.18 -18.87
CA LYS A 133 -1.22 12.95 -19.96
C LYS A 133 -2.05 14.19 -20.24
N TYR A 134 -2.55 14.88 -19.21
CA TYR A 134 -3.31 16.11 -19.37
C TYR A 134 -2.48 17.19 -20.05
N MET A 135 -1.24 17.38 -19.63
CA MET A 135 -0.33 18.35 -20.27
C MET A 135 -0.12 18.04 -21.74
N TYR A 136 0.11 16.77 -22.08
CA TYR A 136 0.26 16.34 -23.47
C TYR A 136 -0.99 16.62 -24.31
N THR A 137 -2.18 16.25 -23.82
CA THR A 137 -3.44 16.49 -24.52
C THR A 137 -3.74 17.99 -24.67
N LEU A 138 -3.41 18.80 -23.67
CA LEU A 138 -3.55 20.26 -23.75
C LEU A 138 -2.64 20.86 -24.84
N THR A 139 -1.38 20.40 -24.92
CA THR A 139 -0.49 20.81 -26.01
C THR A 139 -1.04 20.41 -27.38
N GLN A 140 -1.54 19.19 -27.53
CA GLN A 140 -2.18 18.77 -28.79
C GLN A 140 -3.40 19.62 -29.16
N LEU A 141 -4.20 20.02 -28.17
CA LEU A 141 -5.36 20.88 -28.39
C LEU A 141 -4.94 22.29 -28.82
N ASP A 142 -3.88 22.84 -28.22
CA ASP A 142 -3.32 24.13 -28.64
C ASP A 142 -2.79 24.07 -30.07
N ASP A 143 -2.05 23.02 -30.42
CA ASP A 143 -1.56 22.79 -31.78
C ASP A 143 -2.71 22.70 -32.80
N TYR A 144 -3.80 22.02 -32.44
CA TYR A 144 -5.00 21.94 -33.27
C TYR A 144 -5.67 23.31 -33.44
N ASN A 145 -5.81 24.08 -32.35
CA ASN A 145 -6.38 25.43 -32.42
C ASN A 145 -5.54 26.37 -33.29
N ARG A 146 -4.21 26.31 -33.17
CA ARG A 146 -3.28 27.07 -34.03
C ARG A 146 -3.46 26.70 -35.50
N LEU A 147 -3.56 25.40 -35.79
CA LEU A 147 -3.81 24.92 -37.16
C LEU A 147 -5.14 25.47 -37.71
N VAL A 148 -6.22 25.41 -36.92
CA VAL A 148 -7.53 25.93 -37.32
C VAL A 148 -7.49 27.44 -37.55
N MET A 149 -6.82 28.21 -36.69
CA MET A 149 -6.65 29.65 -36.88
C MET A 149 -5.88 29.95 -38.18
N ALA A 150 -4.77 29.25 -38.43
CA ALA A 150 -4.00 29.42 -39.67
C ALA A 150 -4.82 29.10 -40.93
N ILE A 151 -5.66 28.05 -40.90
CA ILE A 151 -6.59 27.73 -41.98
C ILE A 151 -7.62 28.85 -42.19
N SER A 152 -8.11 29.46 -41.11
CA SER A 152 -9.11 30.53 -41.19
C SER A 152 -8.57 31.85 -41.72
N GLU A 153 -7.26 32.10 -41.57
CA GLU A 153 -6.62 33.38 -41.87
C GLU A 153 -6.02 33.46 -43.29
N ASN A 154 -5.70 32.35 -43.97
CA ASN A 154 -5.06 32.42 -45.30
C ASN A 154 -5.42 31.29 -46.28
N ASP A 155 -5.95 31.71 -47.44
CA ASP A 155 -6.13 31.04 -48.74
C ASP A 155 -6.36 29.50 -48.80
N ILE A 156 -7.65 29.17 -48.93
CA ILE A 156 -8.33 27.90 -48.67
C ILE A 156 -7.89 26.70 -49.56
N PRO A 157 -7.51 26.83 -50.85
CA PRO A 157 -7.28 25.65 -51.69
C PRO A 157 -5.93 24.96 -51.44
N ARG A 158 -4.85 25.73 -51.23
CA ARG A 158 -3.48 25.18 -51.15
C ARG A 158 -3.22 24.47 -49.83
N ILE A 159 -3.70 25.03 -48.73
CA ILE A 159 -3.58 24.46 -47.38
C ILE A 159 -4.32 23.13 -47.31
N HIS A 160 -5.53 23.06 -47.89
CA HIS A 160 -6.28 21.81 -47.99
C HIS A 160 -5.52 20.71 -48.74
N GLN A 161 -4.75 21.05 -49.78
CA GLN A 161 -3.96 20.08 -50.54
C GLN A 161 -2.78 19.53 -49.72
N VAL A 162 -2.06 20.39 -49.02
CA VAL A 162 -0.93 20.00 -48.15
C VAL A 162 -1.41 19.17 -46.96
N ILE A 163 -2.49 19.58 -46.31
CA ILE A 163 -3.11 18.83 -45.21
C ILE A 163 -3.59 17.46 -45.70
N ASN A 164 -4.28 17.38 -46.84
CA ASN A 164 -4.76 16.10 -47.38
C ASN A 164 -3.61 15.15 -47.75
N ILE A 165 -2.51 15.68 -48.30
CA ILE A 165 -1.32 14.88 -48.61
C ILE A 165 -0.67 14.37 -47.32
N ALA A 166 -0.55 15.23 -46.30
CA ALA A 166 0.08 14.87 -45.05
C ALA A 166 -0.76 13.88 -44.23
N LEU A 167 -2.09 14.04 -44.21
CA LEU A 167 -3.02 13.07 -43.61
C LEU A 167 -3.00 11.71 -44.33
N ARG A 168 -2.93 11.70 -45.68
CA ARG A 168 -2.77 10.45 -46.44
C ARG A 168 -1.46 9.71 -46.14
N ASN A 169 -0.43 10.45 -45.75
CA ASN A 169 0.86 9.91 -45.36
C ASN A 169 0.94 9.54 -43.87
N GLY A 170 -0.15 9.67 -43.11
CA GLY A 170 -0.18 9.38 -41.67
C GLY A 170 0.66 10.35 -40.83
N ALA A 171 0.95 11.55 -41.35
CA ALA A 171 1.75 12.54 -40.64
C ALA A 171 1.00 13.05 -39.39
N SER A 172 1.74 13.20 -38.29
CA SER A 172 1.21 13.79 -37.07
C SER A 172 0.83 15.27 -37.29
N ILE A 173 -0.14 15.79 -36.54
CA ILE A 173 -0.56 17.22 -36.64
C ILE A 173 0.64 18.16 -36.58
N ARG A 174 1.62 17.86 -35.72
CA ARG A 174 2.88 18.63 -35.61
C ARG A 174 3.69 18.64 -36.91
N GLU A 175 3.81 17.50 -37.60
CA GLU A 175 4.47 17.46 -38.91
C GLU A 175 3.68 18.19 -40.00
N ILE A 176 2.36 18.22 -39.90
CA ILE A 176 1.51 19.00 -40.82
C ILE A 176 1.75 20.50 -40.61
N VAL A 177 1.78 20.95 -39.36
CA VAL A 177 2.09 22.34 -38.99
C VAL A 177 3.49 22.73 -39.45
N ASN A 178 4.51 21.94 -39.15
CA ASN A 178 5.89 22.21 -39.59
C ASN A 178 5.98 22.29 -41.13
N LYS A 179 5.28 21.42 -41.87
CA LYS A 179 5.25 21.50 -43.34
C LYS A 179 4.53 22.72 -43.89
N LEU A 180 3.56 23.25 -43.15
CA LEU A 180 2.89 24.51 -43.49
C LEU A 180 3.80 25.70 -43.19
N GLU A 181 4.52 25.69 -42.06
CA GLU A 181 5.55 26.69 -41.74
C GLU A 181 6.66 26.70 -42.80
N ASP A 182 7.21 25.53 -43.16
CA ASP A 182 8.23 25.41 -44.22
C ASP A 182 7.72 25.91 -45.58
N ALA A 183 6.42 25.74 -45.87
CA ALA A 183 5.81 26.22 -47.11
C ALA A 183 5.62 27.74 -47.11
N LEU A 184 5.30 28.33 -45.95
CA LEU A 184 5.17 29.78 -45.77
C LEU A 184 6.53 30.47 -45.83
N GLU A 185 7.59 29.87 -45.27
CA GLU A 185 8.97 30.36 -45.38
C GLU A 185 9.57 30.15 -46.78
N GLY A 186 8.83 29.49 -47.69
CA GLY A 186 9.28 29.20 -49.06
C GLY A 186 10.35 28.11 -49.15
N VAL A 187 10.67 27.45 -48.03
CA VAL A 187 11.63 26.35 -47.93
C VAL A 187 11.04 25.05 -48.52
N TYR A 188 9.71 24.92 -48.49
CA TYR A 188 8.99 23.79 -49.06
C TYR A 188 8.15 24.19 -50.27
N GLN A 189 8.55 23.73 -51.46
CA GLN A 189 7.75 23.80 -52.69
C GLN A 189 7.13 22.44 -53.00
N PRO A 190 5.79 22.29 -52.91
CA PRO A 190 5.13 21.06 -53.33
C PRO A 190 5.40 20.80 -54.82
N ARG A 191 5.80 19.57 -55.17
CA ARG A 191 6.00 19.16 -56.56
C ARG A 191 4.67 19.28 -57.33
N GLY A 192 4.62 20.20 -58.30
CA GLY A 192 3.45 20.43 -59.15
C GLY A 192 3.16 21.89 -59.48
N TYR A 193 3.88 22.86 -58.90
CA TYR A 193 3.69 24.28 -59.19
C TYR A 193 4.44 24.75 -60.44
N GLY A 194 3.72 25.49 -61.30
CA GLY A 194 4.31 26.28 -62.37
C GLY A 194 4.73 27.66 -61.87
N ALA A 195 5.70 28.29 -62.54
CA ALA A 195 6.26 29.60 -62.18
C ALA A 195 5.19 30.70 -61.98
N SER A 196 4.06 30.60 -62.68
CA SER A 196 2.91 31.51 -62.59
C SER A 196 2.27 31.57 -61.20
N ASP A 197 2.27 30.47 -60.45
CA ASP A 197 1.56 30.40 -59.16
C ASP A 197 2.43 30.89 -57.99
N LEU A 198 3.72 31.11 -58.23
CA LEU A 198 4.67 31.78 -57.33
C LEU A 198 4.61 33.30 -57.51
N ASP A 199 4.47 33.77 -58.75
CA ASP A 199 4.32 35.19 -59.04
C ASP A 199 3.03 35.77 -58.45
N ILE A 200 1.93 35.01 -58.50
CA ILE A 200 0.65 35.40 -57.88
C ILE A 200 0.76 35.48 -56.35
N ALA A 201 1.42 34.52 -55.71
CA ALA A 201 1.63 34.55 -54.25
C ALA A 201 2.53 35.72 -53.82
N THR A 202 3.55 36.04 -54.63
CA THR A 202 4.46 37.17 -54.39
C THR A 202 3.75 38.52 -54.55
N LEU A 203 2.77 38.62 -55.45
CA LEU A 203 1.93 39.81 -55.64
C LEU A 203 0.97 40.03 -54.48
N VAL A 204 0.37 38.97 -53.93
CA VAL A 204 -0.55 39.07 -52.78
C VAL A 204 0.18 39.43 -51.50
N PHE A 205 1.42 38.96 -51.30
CA PHE A 205 2.22 39.27 -50.11
C PHE A 205 2.80 40.70 -50.07
N ARG A 206 2.77 41.43 -51.20
CA ARG A 206 3.29 42.81 -51.31
C ARG A 206 2.22 43.90 -51.26
N LEU A 207 0.96 43.53 -51.06
CA LEU A 207 -0.15 44.45 -50.76
C LEU A 207 -0.37 44.51 -49.24
#